data_AF-A0A9X0R0I5-F1
#
_entry.id   AF-A0A9X0R0I5-F1
#
_cell.length_a   1.000
_cell.length_b   1.000
_cell.length_c   1.000
_cell.angle_alpha   90.00
_cell.angle_beta   90.00
_cell.angle_gamma   90.00
#
_symmetry.space_group_name_H-M   'P 1'
#
loop_
_entity.id
_entity.type
_entity.pdbx_description
1 polymer ?
#
loop_
_entity_poly.entity_id
_entity_poly.type
_entity_poly.pdbx_seq_one_letter_code
_entity_poly.pdbx_strand_id
1 'polypeptide(L)'
;MEALAVKVLHGWLQNRHQTLFPLTLNLRSLDASGRELLVHMMATAAEADGGVDAKERERIERALAATGAGEAERRLLPQAMRQPRPLGQLLREAQEAHLGAHAYAASLLALDQRSRVNQAWLDYLAARLGLPAEVTNSLNRRYRT
;
A
#
# COMPACT_ATOMS: atom_id res chain seq x y z
N MET A 1 -5.79 41.91 13.15
CA MET A 1 -6.64 40.71 13.29
C MET A 1 -6.57 39.77 12.08
N GLU A 2 -6.08 40.19 10.91
CA GLU A 2 -5.94 39.32 9.71
C GLU A 2 -5.01 38.11 9.86
N ALA A 3 -3.91 38.24 10.62
CA ALA A 3 -2.91 37.17 10.73
C ALA A 3 -3.45 35.88 11.37
N LEU A 4 -4.46 35.98 12.24
CA LEU A 4 -5.10 34.81 12.87
C LEU A 4 -6.06 34.10 11.91
N ALA A 5 -6.79 34.85 11.08
CA ALA A 5 -7.71 34.30 10.09
C ALA A 5 -6.98 33.49 9.01
N VAL A 6 -5.83 34.00 8.52
CA VAL A 6 -4.99 33.27 7.57
C VAL A 6 -4.41 32.00 8.18
N LYS A 7 -3.98 32.05 9.45
CA LYS A 7 -3.40 30.88 10.14
C LYS A 7 -4.45 29.80 10.43
N VAL A 8 -5.68 30.19 10.76
CA VAL A 8 -6.81 29.27 10.95
C VAL A 8 -7.26 28.67 9.62
N LEU A 9 -7.38 29.48 8.56
CA LEU A 9 -7.71 29.00 7.21
C LEU A 9 -6.65 28.05 6.66
N HIS A 10 -5.37 28.39 6.84
CA HIS A 10 -4.25 27.54 6.46
C HIS A 10 -4.26 26.22 7.26
N GLY A 11 -4.53 26.28 8.56
CA GLY A 11 -4.71 25.07 9.38
C GLY A 11 -5.89 24.22 8.92
N TRP A 12 -7.02 24.83 8.55
CA TRP A 12 -8.20 24.12 8.04
C TRP A 12 -7.96 23.50 6.67
N LEU A 13 -7.30 24.21 5.74
CA LEU A 13 -6.91 23.67 4.43
C LEU A 13 -5.91 22.53 4.60
N GLN A 14 -4.90 22.65 5.46
CA GLN A 14 -3.96 21.56 5.75
C GLN A 14 -4.66 20.34 6.37
N ASN A 15 -5.65 20.55 7.24
CA ASN A 15 -6.41 19.48 7.89
C ASN A 15 -7.47 18.82 6.96
N ARG A 16 -8.02 19.58 6.00
CA ARG A 16 -8.91 19.07 4.96
C ARG A 16 -8.21 18.04 4.07
N HIS A 17 -6.91 18.20 3.81
CA HIS A 17 -6.14 17.22 3.04
C HIS A 17 -5.75 15.99 3.89
N GLN A 18 -5.66 16.13 5.22
CA GLN A 18 -5.46 15.01 6.15
C GLN A 18 -6.71 14.12 6.30
N THR A 19 -7.90 14.68 6.13
CA THR A 19 -9.18 13.95 6.25
C THR A 19 -9.56 13.16 4.99
N LEU A 20 -8.95 13.42 3.84
CA LEU A 20 -9.24 12.72 2.58
C LEU A 20 -8.58 11.35 2.47
N PHE A 21 -7.62 11.01 3.33
CA PHE A 21 -6.89 9.74 3.26
C PHE A 21 -6.61 9.12 4.64
N PRO A 22 -7.64 8.69 5.39
CA PRO A 22 -7.45 7.84 6.56
C PRO A 22 -7.09 6.42 6.10
N LEU A 23 -5.94 6.26 5.45
CA LEU A 23 -5.51 5.00 4.84
C LEU A 23 -4.82 4.11 5.88
N THR A 24 -5.53 3.75 6.94
CA THR A 24 -5.24 2.50 7.62
C THR A 24 -5.76 1.39 6.73
N LEU A 25 -4.85 0.66 6.07
CA LEU A 25 -5.21 -0.46 5.21
C LEU A 25 -6.01 -1.50 6.01
N ASN A 26 -7.30 -1.62 5.70
CA ASN A 26 -8.21 -2.57 6.33
C ASN A 26 -8.84 -3.43 5.24
N LEU A 27 -8.40 -4.68 5.13
CA LEU A 27 -8.93 -5.60 4.12
C LEU A 27 -10.41 -5.90 4.34
N ARG A 28 -10.90 -5.86 5.58
CA ARG A 28 -12.30 -6.20 5.89
C ARG A 28 -13.32 -5.19 5.36
N SER A 29 -12.90 -3.97 5.04
CA SER A 29 -13.79 -2.98 4.42
C SER A 29 -13.85 -3.08 2.90
N LEU A 30 -13.06 -3.97 2.30
CA LEU A 30 -13.02 -4.19 0.86
C LEU A 30 -13.86 -5.40 0.47
N ASP A 31 -14.32 -5.40 -0.77
CA ASP A 31 -14.98 -6.55 -1.37
C ASP A 31 -13.98 -7.71 -1.60
N ALA A 32 -14.47 -8.85 -2.09
CA ALA A 32 -13.60 -10.00 -2.32
C ALA A 32 -12.50 -9.72 -3.36
N SER A 33 -12.85 -9.02 -4.46
CA SER A 33 -11.90 -8.73 -5.54
C SER A 33 -10.80 -7.76 -5.10
N GLY A 34 -11.16 -6.71 -4.34
CA GLY A 34 -10.19 -5.77 -3.79
C GLY A 34 -9.24 -6.43 -2.78
N ARG A 35 -9.74 -7.35 -1.94
CA ARG A 35 -8.89 -8.11 -1.01
C ARG A 35 -7.89 -9.00 -1.76
N GLU A 36 -8.36 -9.74 -2.75
CA GLU A 36 -7.52 -10.59 -3.58
C GLU A 36 -6.43 -9.78 -4.30
N LEU A 37 -6.81 -8.67 -4.94
CA LEU A 37 -5.90 -7.76 -5.59
C LEU A 37 -4.77 -7.31 -4.66
N LEU A 38 -5.10 -6.89 -3.44
CA LEU A 38 -4.10 -6.40 -2.50
C LEU A 38 -3.17 -7.49 -1.98
N VAL A 39 -3.66 -8.72 -1.80
CA VAL A 39 -2.80 -9.87 -1.47
C VAL A 39 -1.82 -10.15 -2.60
N HIS A 40 -2.27 -10.09 -3.86
CA HIS A 40 -1.37 -10.22 -5.01
C HIS A 40 -0.37 -9.06 -5.09
N MET A 41 -0.78 -7.82 -4.79
CA MET A 41 0.13 -6.68 -4.72
C MET A 41 1.20 -6.83 -3.64
N MET A 42 0.86 -7.42 -2.48
CA MET A 42 1.83 -7.75 -1.44
C MET A 42 2.82 -8.81 -1.91
N ALA A 43 2.33 -9.88 -2.53
CA ALA A 43 3.17 -10.96 -3.05
C ALA A 43 4.13 -10.48 -4.14
N THR A 44 3.63 -9.75 -5.14
CA THR A 44 4.45 -9.19 -6.21
C THR A 44 5.46 -8.17 -5.71
N ALA A 45 5.10 -7.37 -4.70
CA ALA A 45 6.05 -6.44 -4.07
C ALA A 45 7.19 -7.22 -3.40
N ALA A 46 6.88 -8.26 -2.64
CA ALA A 46 7.89 -9.07 -1.96
C ALA A 46 8.88 -9.77 -2.89
N GLU A 47 8.50 -10.04 -4.14
CA GLU A 47 9.38 -10.65 -5.13
C GLU A 47 10.30 -9.64 -5.84
N ALA A 48 10.10 -8.33 -5.64
CA ALA A 48 10.72 -7.28 -6.45
C ALA A 48 12.25 -7.23 -6.39
N ASP A 49 12.88 -7.64 -5.28
CA ASP A 49 14.33 -7.59 -5.09
C ASP A 49 15.07 -8.91 -5.36
N GLY A 50 14.39 -9.91 -5.92
CA GLY A 50 15.04 -11.12 -6.47
C GLY A 50 14.71 -12.42 -5.75
N GLY A 51 13.72 -12.43 -4.86
CA GLY A 51 13.13 -13.64 -4.29
C GLY A 51 12.73 -13.49 -2.84
N VAL A 52 11.72 -14.26 -2.42
CA VAL A 52 11.22 -14.19 -1.05
C VAL A 52 11.95 -15.21 -0.17
N ASP A 53 12.81 -14.73 0.72
CA ASP A 53 13.42 -15.56 1.76
C ASP A 53 12.46 -15.80 2.95
N ALA A 54 12.90 -16.56 3.96
CA ALA A 54 12.09 -16.84 5.14
C ALA A 54 11.69 -15.58 5.95
N LYS A 55 12.59 -14.59 6.04
CA LYS A 55 12.34 -13.31 6.71
C LYS A 55 11.37 -12.45 5.91
N GLU A 56 11.51 -12.38 4.58
CA GLU A 56 10.51 -11.68 3.76
C GLU A 56 9.15 -12.35 3.90
N ARG A 57 9.08 -13.68 3.90
CA ARG A 57 7.82 -14.42 4.09
C ARG A 57 7.16 -14.06 5.41
N GLU A 58 7.90 -14.12 6.52
CA GLU A 58 7.38 -13.71 7.83
C GLU A 58 6.93 -12.24 7.84
N ARG A 59 7.66 -11.35 7.16
CA ARG A 59 7.32 -9.93 7.07
C ARG A 59 5.95 -9.76 6.39
N ILE A 60 5.73 -10.39 5.25
CA ILE A 60 4.47 -10.27 4.50
C ILE A 60 3.32 -10.92 5.26
N GLU A 61 3.55 -12.06 5.91
CA GLU A 61 2.52 -12.71 6.73
C GLU A 61 2.11 -11.84 7.93
N ARG A 62 3.08 -11.21 8.62
CA ARG A 62 2.80 -10.24 9.69
C ARG A 62 2.08 -9.00 9.15
N ALA A 63 2.53 -8.48 8.01
CA ALA A 63 1.89 -7.35 7.34
C ALA A 63 0.43 -7.66 7.00
N LEU A 64 0.17 -8.82 6.40
CA LEU A 64 -1.15 -9.27 6.05
C LEU A 64 -2.05 -9.39 7.30
N ALA A 65 -1.55 -9.97 8.39
CA ALA A 65 -2.28 -10.04 9.65
C ALA A 65 -2.63 -8.65 10.22
N ALA A 66 -1.72 -7.67 10.12
CA ALA A 66 -1.94 -6.30 10.59
C ALA A 66 -3.05 -5.56 9.82
N THR A 67 -3.36 -5.97 8.59
CA THR A 67 -4.44 -5.36 7.77
C THR A 67 -5.83 -5.92 8.07
N GLY A 68 -5.96 -6.82 9.04
CA GLY A 68 -7.22 -7.46 9.38
C GLY A 68 -7.64 -8.59 8.44
N ALA A 69 -6.68 -9.16 7.70
CA ALA A 69 -6.87 -10.31 6.83
C ALA A 69 -7.59 -11.48 7.53
N GLY A 70 -8.56 -12.06 6.83
CA GLY A 70 -9.25 -13.28 7.21
C GLY A 70 -8.49 -14.53 6.78
N GLU A 71 -9.14 -15.68 6.95
CA GLU A 71 -8.55 -16.97 6.57
C GLU A 71 -8.37 -17.13 5.06
N ALA A 72 -9.28 -16.55 4.26
CA ALA A 72 -9.21 -16.59 2.81
C ALA A 72 -7.93 -15.90 2.29
N GLU A 73 -7.62 -14.70 2.76
CA GLU A 73 -6.44 -13.95 2.35
C GLU A 73 -5.14 -14.64 2.79
N ARG A 74 -5.13 -15.21 4.01
CA ARG A 74 -3.99 -16.00 4.51
C ARG A 74 -3.71 -17.24 3.66
N ARG A 75 -4.75 -17.92 3.18
CA ARG A 75 -4.61 -19.06 2.26
C ARG A 75 -4.23 -18.64 0.84
N LEU A 76 -4.64 -17.44 0.42
CA LEU A 76 -4.34 -16.90 -0.90
C LEU A 76 -2.88 -16.47 -1.02
N LEU A 77 -2.29 -15.85 0.01
CA LEU A 77 -0.91 -15.35 -0.02
C LEU A 77 0.12 -16.38 -0.56
N PRO A 78 0.22 -17.62 -0.04
CA PRO A 78 1.17 -18.61 -0.57
C PRO A 78 0.81 -19.10 -1.98
N GLN A 79 -0.42 -18.92 -2.45
CA GLN A 79 -0.80 -19.19 -3.85
C GLN A 79 -0.33 -18.04 -4.75
N ALA A 80 -0.57 -16.79 -4.32
CA ALA A 80 -0.16 -15.58 -5.01
C ALA A 80 1.36 -15.50 -5.20
N MET A 81 2.16 -15.99 -4.25
CA MET A 81 3.63 -16.04 -4.35
C MET A 81 4.15 -17.20 -5.23
N ARG A 82 3.35 -18.25 -5.45
CA ARG A 82 3.74 -19.36 -6.33
C ARG A 82 3.40 -19.06 -7.78
N GLN A 83 2.34 -18.30 -7.99
CA GLN A 83 1.85 -17.89 -9.30
C GLN A 83 1.60 -16.38 -9.28
N PRO A 84 2.67 -15.58 -9.32
CA PRO A 84 2.56 -14.13 -9.33
C PRO A 84 1.80 -13.68 -10.57
N ARG A 85 0.84 -12.79 -10.36
CA ARG A 85 0.07 -12.20 -11.46
C ARG A 85 0.91 -11.12 -12.15
N PRO A 86 0.72 -10.89 -13.46
CA PRO A 86 1.44 -9.83 -14.16
C PRO A 86 1.17 -8.46 -13.52
N LEU A 87 2.24 -7.75 -13.13
CA LEU A 87 2.13 -6.46 -12.46
C LEU A 87 1.27 -5.46 -13.24
N GLY A 88 1.40 -5.42 -14.57
CA GLY A 88 0.61 -4.53 -15.41
C GLY A 88 -0.90 -4.76 -15.32
N GLN A 89 -1.33 -6.00 -15.05
CA GLN A 89 -2.73 -6.32 -14.80
C GLN A 89 -3.18 -5.81 -13.43
N LEU A 90 -2.40 -6.07 -12.39
CA LEU A 90 -2.71 -5.62 -11.03
C LEU A 90 -2.81 -4.10 -10.94
N LEU A 91 -1.93 -3.38 -11.63
CA LEU A 91 -1.96 -1.92 -11.67
C LEU A 91 -3.24 -1.37 -12.31
N ARG A 92 -3.70 -1.98 -13.41
CA ARG A 92 -4.95 -1.58 -14.06
C ARG A 92 -6.15 -1.84 -13.16
N GLU A 93 -6.23 -3.03 -12.57
CA GLU A 93 -7.30 -3.38 -11.63
C GLU A 93 -7.32 -2.45 -10.42
N ALA A 94 -6.15 -2.08 -9.89
CA ALA A 94 -6.05 -1.11 -8.81
C ALA A 94 -6.52 0.29 -9.21
N GLN A 95 -6.30 0.70 -10.46
CA GLN A 95 -6.79 1.98 -10.97
C GLN A 95 -8.32 1.95 -11.18
N GLU A 96 -8.83 0.91 -11.84
CA GLU A 96 -10.27 0.72 -12.10
C GLU A 96 -11.08 0.64 -10.79
N ALA A 97 -10.56 -0.08 -9.80
CA ALA A 97 -11.18 -0.21 -8.47
C ALA A 97 -10.93 1.00 -7.56
N HIS A 98 -10.20 2.03 -7.99
CA HIS A 98 -9.81 3.18 -7.15
C HIS A 98 -9.02 2.77 -5.89
N LEU A 99 -8.27 1.67 -5.99
CA LEU A 99 -7.47 1.07 -4.92
C LEU A 99 -5.97 1.37 -5.04
N GLY A 100 -5.54 2.29 -5.90
CA GLY A 100 -4.12 2.63 -6.07
C GLY A 100 -3.40 2.97 -4.76
N ALA A 101 -3.99 3.81 -3.91
CA ALA A 101 -3.39 4.14 -2.61
C ALA A 101 -3.33 2.93 -1.66
N HIS A 102 -4.33 2.05 -1.71
CA HIS A 102 -4.35 0.80 -0.93
C HIS A 102 -3.29 -0.19 -1.43
N ALA A 103 -3.11 -0.30 -2.75
CA ALA A 103 -2.11 -1.14 -3.39
C ALA A 103 -0.69 -0.68 -3.02
N TYR A 104 -0.43 0.63 -3.06
CA TYR A 104 0.83 1.19 -2.57
C TYR A 104 1.05 0.90 -1.09
N ALA A 105 0.04 1.11 -0.24
CA ALA A 105 0.14 0.82 1.20
C ALA A 105 0.40 -0.68 1.47
N ALA A 106 -0.25 -1.56 0.70
CA ALA A 106 -0.06 -3.01 0.78
C ALA A 106 1.38 -3.40 0.43
N SER A 107 1.92 -2.87 -0.67
CA SER A 107 3.32 -3.10 -1.07
C SER A 107 4.31 -2.52 -0.06
N LEU A 108 4.04 -1.33 0.48
CA LEU A 108 4.87 -0.67 1.49
C LEU A 108 5.00 -1.49 2.78
N LEU A 109 3.91 -2.15 3.19
CA LEU A 109 3.86 -3.03 4.35
C LEU A 109 4.57 -4.38 4.12
N ALA A 110 4.52 -4.88 2.88
CA ALA A 110 5.13 -6.17 2.51
C ALA A 110 6.66 -6.11 2.38
N LEU A 111 7.21 -4.93 2.07
CA LEU A 111 8.61 -4.74 1.70
C LEU A 111 9.53 -4.33 2.86
N ASP A 112 10.82 -4.63 2.73
CA ASP A 112 11.86 -3.97 3.53
C ASP A 112 12.18 -2.58 2.95
N GLN A 113 11.72 -1.54 3.64
CA GLN A 113 11.93 -0.14 3.25
C GLN A 113 13.40 0.32 3.34
N ARG A 114 14.30 -0.46 3.95
CA ARG A 114 15.74 -0.15 4.03
C ARG A 114 16.48 -0.51 2.75
N SER A 115 15.93 -1.41 1.94
CA SER A 115 16.50 -1.83 0.65
C SER A 115 16.30 -0.73 -0.39
N ARG A 116 17.40 -0.34 -1.06
CA ARG A 116 17.34 0.64 -2.17
C ARG A 116 16.51 0.11 -3.35
N VAL A 117 16.52 -1.20 -3.58
CA VAL A 117 15.72 -1.83 -4.65
C VAL A 117 14.23 -1.68 -4.34
N ASN A 118 13.84 -1.93 -3.10
CA ASN A 118 12.44 -1.80 -2.67
C ASN A 118 11.97 -0.34 -2.65
N GLN A 119 12.86 0.61 -2.36
CA GLN A 119 12.55 2.04 -2.52
C GLN A 119 12.28 2.40 -3.99
N ALA A 120 13.14 1.96 -4.92
CA ALA A 120 12.93 2.18 -6.34
C ALA A 120 11.65 1.51 -6.86
N TRP A 121 11.30 0.33 -6.34
CA TRP A 121 10.02 -0.32 -6.62
C TRP A 121 8.82 0.52 -6.17
N LEU A 122 8.86 1.07 -4.95
CA LEU A 122 7.79 1.92 -4.43
C LEU A 122 7.65 3.22 -5.25
N ASP A 123 8.77 3.82 -5.66
CA ASP A 123 8.77 4.99 -6.53
C ASP A 123 8.14 4.68 -7.90
N TYR A 124 8.52 3.54 -8.49
CA TYR A 124 7.90 3.05 -9.73
C TYR A 124 6.38 2.84 -9.55
N LEU A 125 5.98 2.21 -8.45
CA LEU A 125 4.57 1.92 -8.15
C LEU A 125 3.76 3.20 -7.99
N ALA A 126 4.29 4.19 -7.25
CA ALA A 126 3.67 5.49 -7.08
C ALA A 126 3.46 6.22 -8.42
N ALA A 127 4.50 6.23 -9.27
CA ALA A 127 4.41 6.83 -10.60
C ALA A 127 3.36 6.14 -11.47
N ARG A 128 3.29 4.81 -11.44
CA ARG A 128 2.38 4.04 -12.28
C ARG A 128 0.92 4.13 -11.86
N LEU A 129 0.68 4.28 -10.56
CA LEU A 129 -0.65 4.48 -9.99
C LEU A 129 -1.08 5.95 -10.00
N GLY A 130 -0.21 6.88 -10.41
CA GLY A 130 -0.52 8.32 -10.45
C GLY A 130 -0.71 8.92 -9.07
N LEU A 131 -0.01 8.41 -8.06
CA LEU A 131 -0.18 8.87 -6.67
C LEU A 131 0.58 10.18 -6.45
N PRO A 132 -0.09 11.24 -5.93
CA PRO A 132 0.58 12.47 -5.53
C PRO A 132 1.63 12.22 -4.44
N ALA A 133 2.70 13.02 -4.46
CA ALA A 133 3.78 12.91 -3.48
C ALA A 133 3.27 13.09 -2.04
N GLU A 134 2.22 13.89 -1.85
CA GLU A 134 1.58 14.09 -0.54
C GLU A 134 0.99 12.79 0.01
N VAL A 135 0.38 11.98 -0.86
CA VAL A 135 -0.24 10.69 -0.49
C VAL A 135 0.85 9.68 -0.14
N THR A 136 1.87 9.53 -0.98
CA THR A 136 2.96 8.59 -0.73
C THR A 136 3.76 8.98 0.51
N ASN A 137 4.05 10.27 0.72
CA ASN A 137 4.73 10.75 1.92
C ASN A 137 3.91 10.52 3.20
N SER A 138 2.59 10.70 3.14
CA SER A 138 1.69 10.40 4.26
C SER A 138 1.72 8.91 4.62
N LEU A 139 1.62 8.03 3.61
CA LEU A 139 1.69 6.58 3.78
C LEU A 139 3.05 6.12 4.30
N ASN A 140 4.14 6.63 3.72
CA ASN A 140 5.50 6.35 4.16
C ASN A 140 5.70 6.74 5.62
N ARG A 141 5.26 7.94 6.04
CA ARG A 141 5.38 8.38 7.44
C ARG A 141 4.60 7.47 8.40
N ARG A 142 3.42 6.99 7.99
CA ARG A 142 2.53 6.16 8.82
C ARG A 142 3.08 4.75 9.02
N TYR A 143 3.67 4.18 7.98
CA TYR A 143 4.13 2.78 7.97
C TYR A 143 5.66 2.65 8.08
N ARG A 144 6.35 3.72 8.48
CA ARG A 144 7.78 3.67 8.81
C ARG A 144 7.95 3.00 10.18
N THR A 145 8.27 1.72 10.18
CA THR A 145 8.69 0.94 11.37
C THR A 145 10.19 0.74 11.44
#